data_AF-A0A9J6DVZ3-F1
#
_entry.id   AF-A0A9J6DVZ3-F1
#
_cell.length_a   1.000
_cell.length_b   1.000
_cell.length_c   1.000
_cell.angle_alpha   90.00
_cell.angle_beta   90.00
_cell.angle_gamma   90.00
#
_symmetry.space_group_name_H-M   'P 1'
#
loop_
_entity.id
_entity.type
_entity.pdbx_description
1 polymer ?
#
loop_
_entity_poly.entity_id
_entity_poly.type
_entity_poly.pdbx_seq_one_letter_code
_entity_poly.pdbx_strand_id
1 'polypeptide(L)'
;MWEAKLALEDLEDQQQLIARAKRAVEARGFLDEGALPPQATFTQVVETGGDGDEKAMVAMGVLNTLDTLVTVLEEQRELVAMLEPTLLQLLVGQVLGQSLLEFYEEALSLLYSLSCRGPLSADMWKAFEALYLAFQKDAFDFFTGVSHFCCALCTE
;
A
#
# COMPACT_ATOMS: atom_id res chain seq x y z
N MET A 1 -4.98 10.19 -36.21
CA MET A 1 -6.44 10.05 -36.04
C MET A 1 -6.81 8.82 -35.23
N TRP A 2 -6.17 7.65 -35.46
CA TRP A 2 -6.39 6.43 -34.67
C TRP A 2 -5.71 6.47 -33.29
N GLU A 3 -4.50 7.03 -33.17
CA GLU A 3 -3.80 7.20 -31.86
C GLU A 3 -4.58 8.08 -30.89
N ALA A 4 -5.19 9.16 -31.40
CA ALA A 4 -6.04 10.04 -30.61
C ALA A 4 -7.34 9.35 -30.17
N LYS A 5 -7.84 8.37 -30.95
CA LYS A 5 -9.03 7.59 -30.61
C LYS A 5 -8.72 6.56 -29.53
N LEU A 6 -7.57 5.88 -29.64
CA LEU A 6 -7.08 4.93 -28.64
C LEU A 6 -6.80 5.63 -27.30
N ALA A 7 -6.19 6.83 -27.33
CA ALA A 7 -5.96 7.63 -26.13
C ALA A 7 -7.28 8.12 -25.49
N LEU A 8 -8.32 8.37 -26.29
CA LEU A 8 -9.65 8.74 -25.78
C LEU A 8 -10.36 7.53 -25.14
N GLU A 9 -10.28 6.35 -25.74
CA GLU A 9 -10.81 5.10 -25.16
C GLU A 9 -10.08 4.75 -23.84
N ASP A 10 -8.76 4.87 -23.78
CA ASP A 10 -7.98 4.69 -22.53
C ASP A 10 -8.40 5.70 -21.45
N LEU A 11 -8.67 6.96 -21.82
CA LEU A 11 -9.13 7.99 -20.89
C LEU A 11 -10.56 7.72 -20.39
N GLU A 12 -11.46 7.22 -21.24
CA GLU A 12 -12.83 6.87 -20.87
C GLU A 12 -12.86 5.64 -19.94
N ASP A 13 -12.03 4.63 -20.21
CA ASP A 13 -11.86 3.46 -19.35
C ASP A 13 -11.26 3.85 -17.98
N GLN A 14 -10.25 4.72 -17.96
CA GLN A 14 -9.70 5.31 -16.73
C GLN A 14 -10.77 6.06 -15.94
N GLN A 15 -11.56 6.93 -16.58
CA GLN A 15 -12.65 7.65 -15.91
C GLN A 15 -13.73 6.71 -15.38
N GLN A 16 -14.04 5.63 -16.08
CA GLN A 16 -15.02 4.65 -15.62
C GLN A 16 -14.50 3.83 -14.43
N LEU A 17 -13.21 3.49 -14.42
CA LEU A 17 -12.52 2.87 -13.29
C LEU A 17 -12.51 3.82 -12.07
N ILE A 18 -12.17 5.09 -12.27
CA ILE A 18 -12.20 6.12 -11.24
C ILE A 18 -13.61 6.30 -10.69
N ALA A 19 -14.63 6.35 -11.55
CA ALA A 19 -16.03 6.48 -11.13
C ALA A 19 -16.49 5.25 -10.32
N ARG A 20 -16.02 4.05 -10.67
CA ARG A 20 -16.26 2.82 -9.89
C ARG A 20 -15.52 2.84 -8.56
N ALA A 21 -14.25 3.24 -8.52
CA ALA A 21 -13.46 3.36 -7.30
C ALA A 21 -14.06 4.42 -6.35
N LYS A 22 -14.40 5.59 -6.89
CA LYS A 22 -15.10 6.66 -6.17
C LYS A 22 -16.44 6.18 -5.61
N ARG A 23 -17.28 5.52 -6.41
CA ARG A 23 -18.52 4.90 -5.91
C ARG A 23 -18.27 3.81 -4.89
N ALA A 24 -17.21 3.01 -5.03
CA ALA A 24 -16.88 1.97 -4.04
C ALA A 24 -16.46 2.59 -2.70
N VAL A 25 -15.74 3.72 -2.73
CA VAL A 25 -15.37 4.49 -1.53
C VAL A 25 -16.58 5.20 -0.92
N GLU A 26 -17.41 5.86 -1.75
CA GLU A 26 -18.60 6.61 -1.31
C GLU A 26 -19.74 5.68 -0.85
N ALA A 27 -20.06 4.63 -1.61
CA ALA A 27 -21.17 3.72 -1.32
C ALA A 27 -20.87 2.75 -0.17
N ARG A 28 -19.60 2.56 0.21
CA ARG A 28 -19.24 1.73 1.36
C ARG A 28 -19.15 2.50 2.67
N GLY A 29 -19.22 3.83 2.70
CA GLY A 29 -18.97 4.58 3.94
C GLY A 29 -17.70 4.06 4.61
N PHE A 30 -16.54 4.18 3.95
CA PHE A 30 -15.24 3.62 4.37
C PHE A 30 -14.76 4.09 5.76
N LEU A 31 -15.58 4.87 6.49
CA LEU A 31 -15.40 5.36 7.85
C LEU A 31 -16.66 5.16 8.75
N ASP A 32 -17.60 4.25 8.43
CA ASP A 32 -18.78 3.98 9.27
C ASP A 32 -18.88 2.48 9.66
N GLU A 33 -19.32 2.25 10.91
CA GLU A 33 -18.98 1.19 11.89
C GLU A 33 -19.20 -0.32 11.54
N GLY A 34 -19.30 -0.73 10.28
CA GLY A 34 -19.71 -2.11 9.91
C GLY A 34 -18.72 -2.98 9.12
N ALA A 35 -17.76 -2.38 8.41
CA ALA A 35 -16.75 -3.11 7.62
C ALA A 35 -15.36 -2.79 8.17
N LEU A 36 -14.54 -3.81 8.41
CA LEU A 36 -13.21 -3.61 9.01
C LEU A 36 -12.43 -2.55 8.20
N PRO A 37 -11.83 -1.53 8.84
CA PRO A 37 -10.96 -0.60 8.15
C PRO A 37 -9.81 -1.37 7.46
N PRO A 38 -9.15 -0.79 6.43
CA PRO A 38 -8.02 -1.45 5.74
C PRO A 38 -6.96 -1.97 6.70
N GLN A 39 -6.73 -1.18 7.75
CA GLN A 39 -5.90 -1.52 8.89
C GLN A 39 -6.36 -2.81 9.54
N ALA A 40 -7.63 -2.88 9.95
CA ALA A 40 -8.17 -4.05 10.63
C ALA A 40 -8.29 -5.25 9.68
N THR A 41 -8.53 -5.05 8.38
CA THR A 41 -8.52 -6.13 7.39
C THR A 41 -7.11 -6.73 7.26
N PHE A 42 -6.08 -5.89 7.18
CA PHE A 42 -4.70 -6.34 7.16
C PHE A 42 -4.32 -7.04 8.48
N THR A 43 -4.63 -6.42 9.63
CA THR A 43 -4.39 -6.99 10.96
C THR A 43 -5.11 -8.33 11.12
N GLN A 44 -6.36 -8.45 10.67
CA GLN A 44 -7.11 -9.71 10.73
C GLN A 44 -6.44 -10.80 9.88
N VAL A 45 -5.98 -10.47 8.67
CA VAL A 45 -5.26 -11.42 7.80
C VAL A 45 -3.94 -11.86 8.45
N VAL A 46 -3.24 -10.95 9.09
CA VAL A 46 -2.00 -11.24 9.84
C VAL A 46 -2.30 -12.09 11.09
N GLU A 47 -3.39 -11.83 11.82
CA GLU A 47 -3.68 -12.44 13.13
C GLU A 47 -4.50 -13.76 13.09
N THR A 48 -5.36 -14.00 12.09
CA THR A 48 -6.27 -15.17 12.10
C THR A 48 -5.67 -16.43 11.43
N GLY A 49 -4.96 -17.27 12.20
CA GLY A 49 -4.73 -18.75 12.13
C GLY A 49 -4.43 -19.52 10.81
N GLY A 50 -3.29 -20.24 10.73
CA GLY A 50 -2.91 -21.15 9.62
C GLY A 50 -1.67 -20.71 8.80
N ASP A 51 -0.96 -21.67 8.15
CA ASP A 51 0.38 -21.57 7.51
C ASP A 51 0.75 -20.18 6.92
N GLY A 52 1.94 -19.71 7.28
CA GLY A 52 2.37 -18.31 7.10
C GLY A 52 2.43 -17.80 5.66
N ASP A 53 2.80 -18.65 4.70
CA ASP A 53 3.07 -18.21 3.32
C ASP A 53 1.79 -17.79 2.55
N GLU A 54 0.67 -18.51 2.73
CA GLU A 54 -0.58 -18.18 2.02
C GLU A 54 -1.16 -16.85 2.53
N LYS A 55 -0.97 -16.55 3.82
CA LYS A 55 -1.38 -15.28 4.40
C LYS A 55 -0.48 -14.14 4.01
N ALA A 56 0.82 -14.37 3.94
CA ALA A 56 1.77 -13.40 3.41
C ALA A 56 1.35 -12.98 2.01
N MET A 57 1.03 -13.95 1.14
CA MET A 57 0.53 -13.66 -0.21
C MET A 57 -0.76 -12.85 -0.21
N VAL A 58 -1.73 -13.17 0.66
CA VAL A 58 -2.98 -12.41 0.77
C VAL A 58 -2.73 -10.99 1.29
N ALA A 59 -1.90 -10.82 2.32
CA ALA A 59 -1.57 -9.53 2.92
C ALA A 59 -0.79 -8.62 1.93
N MET A 60 0.15 -9.19 1.17
CA MET A 60 0.82 -8.51 0.05
C MET A 60 -0.19 -8.09 -1.02
N GLY A 61 -1.12 -8.97 -1.38
CA GLY A 61 -2.20 -8.66 -2.32
C GLY A 61 -3.09 -7.50 -1.84
N VAL A 62 -3.36 -7.41 -0.54
CA VAL A 62 -4.07 -6.28 0.07
C VAL A 62 -3.26 -4.98 -0.08
N LEU A 63 -1.97 -4.98 0.28
CA LEU A 63 -1.12 -3.80 0.14
C LEU A 63 -1.02 -3.33 -1.32
N ASN A 64 -0.85 -4.24 -2.27
CA ASN A 64 -0.82 -3.90 -3.69
C ASN A 64 -2.16 -3.34 -4.20
N THR A 65 -3.28 -3.86 -3.68
CA THR A 65 -4.61 -3.33 -4.00
C THR A 65 -4.77 -1.90 -3.47
N LEU A 66 -4.25 -1.61 -2.27
CA LEU A 66 -4.24 -0.26 -1.71
C LEU A 66 -3.33 0.68 -2.52
N ASP A 67 -2.18 0.20 -2.97
CA ASP A 67 -1.26 0.97 -3.81
C ASP A 67 -1.88 1.31 -5.18
N THR A 68 -2.52 0.32 -5.80
CA THR A 68 -3.30 0.52 -7.03
C THR A 68 -4.44 1.51 -6.81
N LEU A 69 -5.15 1.43 -5.68
CA LEU A 69 -6.23 2.36 -5.35
C LEU A 69 -5.71 3.80 -5.23
N VAL A 70 -4.62 4.02 -4.49
CA VAL A 70 -3.98 5.34 -4.37
C VAL A 70 -3.52 5.84 -5.74
N THR A 71 -3.03 4.94 -6.59
CA THR A 71 -2.57 5.27 -7.93
C THR A 71 -3.70 5.66 -8.87
N VAL A 72 -4.80 4.91 -8.89
CA VAL A 72 -5.98 5.24 -9.71
C VAL A 72 -6.66 6.53 -9.23
N LEU A 73 -6.60 6.83 -7.93
CA LEU A 73 -7.18 8.03 -7.35
C LEU A 73 -6.26 9.26 -7.43
N GLU A 74 -5.15 9.20 -8.17
CA GLU A 74 -4.11 10.23 -8.18
C GLU A 74 -4.60 11.64 -8.53
N GLU A 75 -5.56 11.75 -9.44
CA GLU A 75 -6.13 13.04 -9.85
C GLU A 75 -7.15 13.57 -8.83
N GLN A 76 -7.61 12.73 -7.89
CA GLN A 76 -8.61 13.07 -6.87
C GLN A 76 -7.96 13.30 -5.50
N ARG A 77 -7.25 14.41 -5.38
CA ARG A 77 -6.47 14.79 -4.17
C ARG A 77 -7.27 14.75 -2.87
N GLU A 78 -8.56 15.07 -2.90
CA GLU A 78 -9.42 15.02 -1.71
C GLU A 78 -9.62 13.59 -1.18
N LEU A 79 -9.81 12.61 -2.08
CA LEU A 79 -9.98 11.21 -1.67
C LEU A 79 -8.66 10.63 -1.16
N VAL A 80 -7.55 10.93 -1.85
CA VAL A 80 -6.21 10.50 -1.40
C VAL A 80 -5.90 11.09 -0.02
N ALA A 81 -6.23 12.35 0.22
CA ALA A 81 -6.05 12.98 1.54
C ALA A 81 -6.89 12.32 2.65
N MET A 82 -8.06 11.76 2.33
CA MET A 82 -8.84 10.99 3.32
C MET A 82 -8.26 9.60 3.58
N LEU A 83 -7.65 8.96 2.57
CA LEU A 83 -7.03 7.65 2.69
C LEU A 83 -5.66 7.72 3.39
N GLU A 84 -4.91 8.79 3.18
CA GLU A 84 -3.54 8.97 3.65
C GLU A 84 -3.36 8.66 5.16
N PRO A 85 -4.13 9.23 6.11
CA PRO A 85 -3.95 8.94 7.53
C PRO A 85 -4.15 7.46 7.86
N THR A 86 -5.12 6.82 7.19
CA THR A 86 -5.45 5.41 7.42
C THR A 86 -4.30 4.51 6.94
N LEU A 87 -3.77 4.80 5.76
CA LEU A 87 -2.67 4.05 5.16
C LEU A 87 -1.35 4.27 5.90
N LEU A 88 -1.06 5.51 6.33
CA LEU A 88 0.13 5.82 7.14
C LEU A 88 0.09 5.10 8.49
N GLN A 89 -1.07 5.04 9.15
CA GLN A 89 -1.20 4.28 10.39
C GLN A 89 -1.02 2.78 10.19
N LEU A 90 -1.47 2.21 9.07
CA LEU A 90 -1.21 0.81 8.71
C LEU A 90 0.30 0.57 8.53
N LEU A 91 0.96 1.43 7.73
CA LEU A 91 2.38 1.31 7.44
C LEU A 91 3.24 1.45 8.70
N VAL A 92 3.02 2.50 9.48
CA VAL A 92 3.81 2.78 10.69
C VAL A 92 3.46 1.83 11.83
N GLY A 93 2.17 1.60 12.07
CA GLY A 93 1.70 0.89 13.24
C GLY A 93 1.73 -0.63 13.10
N GLN A 94 1.52 -1.17 11.89
CA GLN A 94 1.50 -2.61 11.66
C GLN A 94 2.79 -3.08 11.02
N VAL A 95 3.14 -2.56 9.84
CA VAL A 95 4.28 -3.10 9.08
C VAL A 95 5.62 -2.75 9.75
N LEU A 96 5.91 -1.46 9.91
CA LEU A 96 7.16 -0.98 10.50
C LEU A 96 7.21 -1.25 12.01
N GLY A 97 6.09 -1.05 12.71
CA GLY A 97 5.99 -1.24 14.16
C GLY A 97 6.19 -2.69 14.62
N GLN A 98 5.74 -3.67 13.83
CA GLN A 98 5.91 -5.09 14.14
C GLN A 98 7.14 -5.70 13.44
N SER A 99 7.96 -4.90 12.75
CA SER A 99 9.13 -5.37 11.99
C SER A 99 8.79 -6.49 10.99
N LEU A 100 7.67 -6.36 10.27
CA LEU A 100 7.23 -7.37 9.30
C LEU A 100 8.00 -7.20 7.97
N LEU A 101 9.24 -7.67 7.95
CA LEU A 101 10.19 -7.48 6.85
C LEU A 101 9.67 -7.98 5.50
N GLU A 102 8.86 -9.04 5.51
CA GLU A 102 8.26 -9.62 4.30
C GLU A 102 7.33 -8.66 3.56
N PHE A 103 6.78 -7.63 4.22
CA PHE A 103 5.88 -6.65 3.62
C PHE A 103 6.53 -5.30 3.36
N TYR A 104 7.84 -5.15 3.66
CA TYR A 104 8.51 -3.84 3.55
C TYR A 104 8.55 -3.34 2.11
N GLU A 105 8.67 -4.22 1.11
CA GLU A 105 8.69 -3.83 -0.29
C GLU A 105 7.37 -3.17 -0.73
N GLU A 106 6.24 -3.85 -0.48
CA GLU A 106 4.91 -3.34 -0.82
C GLU A 106 4.55 -2.10 0.01
N ALA A 107 4.94 -2.10 1.29
CA ALA A 107 4.75 -0.96 2.18
C ALA A 107 5.50 0.29 1.71
N LEU A 108 6.75 0.13 1.25
CA LEU A 108 7.56 1.21 0.69
C LEU A 108 7.01 1.68 -0.65
N SER A 109 6.51 0.79 -1.51
CA SER A 109 5.82 1.16 -2.76
C SER A 109 4.61 2.04 -2.46
N LEU A 110 3.76 1.61 -1.52
CA LEU A 110 2.60 2.38 -1.10
C LEU A 110 2.97 3.75 -0.51
N LEU A 111 4.00 3.80 0.34
CA LEU A 111 4.50 5.05 0.92
C LEU A 111 5.01 6.01 -0.18
N TYR A 112 5.74 5.48 -1.16
CA TYR A 112 6.21 6.22 -2.31
C TYR A 112 5.03 6.79 -3.13
N SER A 113 4.04 5.95 -3.44
CA SER A 113 2.84 6.35 -4.17
C SER A 113 2.05 7.44 -3.47
N LEU A 114 2.02 7.47 -2.13
CA LEU A 114 1.42 8.56 -1.36
C LEU A 114 2.29 9.84 -1.40
N SER A 115 3.61 9.69 -1.29
CA SER A 115 4.54 10.83 -1.25
C SER A 115 4.60 11.63 -2.56
N CYS A 116 4.31 11.00 -3.69
CA CYS A 116 4.35 11.63 -5.02
C CYS A 116 3.13 12.53 -5.32
N ARG A 117 2.10 12.58 -4.45
CA ARG A 117 0.78 13.16 -4.76
C ARG A 117 0.60 14.62 -4.33
N GLY A 118 1.60 15.23 -3.72
CA GLY A 118 1.52 16.63 -3.30
C GLY A 118 2.51 17.02 -2.21
N PRO A 119 2.30 18.18 -1.56
CA PRO A 119 3.13 18.58 -0.43
C PRO A 119 2.96 17.58 0.72
N LEU A 120 4.09 17.12 1.28
CA LEU A 120 4.12 16.14 2.34
C LEU A 120 3.44 16.68 3.61
N SER A 121 2.47 15.93 4.13
CA SER A 121 1.80 16.25 5.39
C SER A 121 2.74 16.04 6.59
N ALA A 122 2.37 16.60 7.74
CA ALA A 122 3.12 16.38 8.98
C ALA A 122 3.14 14.89 9.40
N ASP A 123 2.10 14.14 9.08
CA ASP A 123 2.02 12.71 9.39
C ASP A 123 2.87 11.87 8.45
N MET A 124 3.01 12.28 7.18
CA MET A 124 3.95 11.69 6.24
C MET A 124 5.40 11.80 6.73
N TRP A 125 5.77 12.96 7.30
CA TRP A 125 7.09 13.15 7.90
C TRP A 125 7.34 12.22 9.10
N LYS A 126 6.34 12.02 9.97
CA LYS A 126 6.43 11.04 11.07
C LYS A 126 6.57 9.61 10.54
N ALA A 127 5.92 9.28 9.43
CA ALA A 127 6.07 7.99 8.79
C ALA A 127 7.50 7.77 8.26
N PHE A 128 8.12 8.79 7.67
CA PHE A 128 9.54 8.73 7.29
C PHE A 128 10.49 8.60 8.49
N GLU A 129 10.19 9.25 9.61
CA GLU A 129 10.96 9.08 10.86
C GLU A 129 10.84 7.64 11.39
N ALA A 130 9.63 7.09 11.42
CA ALA A 130 9.41 5.70 11.81
C ALA A 130 10.12 4.73 10.85
N LEU A 131 10.10 5.02 9.55
CA LEU A 131 10.83 4.25 8.54
C LEU A 131 12.33 4.26 8.82
N TYR A 132 12.90 5.42 9.11
CA TYR A 132 14.31 5.56 9.43
C TYR A 132 14.70 4.72 10.66
N LEU A 133 13.88 4.76 11.72
CA LEU A 133 14.11 3.96 12.92
C LEU A 133 13.99 2.46 12.66
N ALA A 134 12.99 2.03 11.88
CA ALA A 134 12.82 0.64 11.48
C ALA A 134 14.02 0.15 10.66
N PHE A 135 14.51 0.95 9.71
CA PHE A 135 15.70 0.62 8.92
C PHE A 135 16.98 0.59 9.76
N GLN A 136 17.16 1.47 10.75
CA GLN A 136 18.33 1.36 11.63
C GLN A 136 18.41 0.00 12.35
N LYS A 137 17.26 -0.56 12.70
CA LYS A 137 17.15 -1.83 13.42
C LYS A 137 17.20 -3.03 12.47
N ASP A 138 16.39 -3.00 11.41
CA ASP A 138 16.05 -4.17 10.61
C ASP A 138 16.65 -4.13 9.18
N ALA A 139 17.32 -3.04 8.76
CA ALA A 139 17.79 -2.92 7.36
C ALA A 139 18.75 -4.04 6.95
N PHE A 140 19.63 -4.48 7.86
CA PHE A 140 20.55 -5.56 7.55
C PHE A 140 19.78 -6.86 7.25
N ASP A 141 18.81 -7.21 8.09
CA ASP A 141 17.97 -8.39 7.91
C ASP A 141 17.06 -8.28 6.68
N PHE A 142 16.53 -7.08 6.40
CA PHE A 142 15.78 -6.82 5.18
C PHE A 142 16.63 -7.04 3.92
N PHE A 143 17.79 -6.39 3.80
CA PHE A 143 18.65 -6.52 2.62
C PHE A 143 19.31 -7.90 2.49
N THR A 144 19.59 -8.58 3.60
CA THR A 144 20.15 -9.95 3.58
C THR A 144 19.08 -11.03 3.40
N GLY A 145 17.83 -10.79 3.80
CA GLY A 145 16.68 -11.63 3.47
C GLY A 145 16.35 -11.60 1.98
N VAL A 146 16.43 -10.42 1.34
CA VAL A 146 16.39 -10.30 -0.13
C VAL A 146 17.58 -11.04 -0.77
N SER A 147 18.71 -11.13 -0.05
CA SER A 147 19.89 -11.91 -0.46
C SER A 147 19.74 -13.44 -0.30
N HIS A 148 18.62 -13.98 0.19
CA HIS A 148 18.34 -15.43 0.00
C HIS A 148 18.08 -15.79 -1.46
N PHE A 149 17.70 -14.82 -2.32
CA PHE A 149 17.80 -14.98 -3.79
C PHE A 149 19.26 -15.01 -4.28
N CYS A 150 20.20 -14.35 -3.60
CA CYS A 150 21.62 -14.44 -3.92
C CYS A 150 22.23 -15.80 -3.54
N CYS A 151 21.69 -16.52 -2.56
CA CYS A 151 22.18 -17.87 -2.23
C CYS A 151 21.87 -18.88 -3.36
N ALA A 152 20.81 -18.66 -4.15
CA ALA A 152 20.51 -19.45 -5.35
C ALA A 152 21.49 -19.18 -6.51
N LEU A 153 22.19 -18.03 -6.53
CA LEU A 153 23.19 -17.67 -7.53
C LEU A 153 24.64 -17.96 -7.09
N CYS A 154 24.88 -18.30 -5.82
CA CYS A 154 26.21 -18.70 -5.32
C CYS A 154 26.42 -20.22 -5.30
N THR A 155 25.48 -21.02 -5.83
CA THR A 155 25.59 -22.49 -5.92
C THR A 155 25.59 -23.01 -7.36
N GLU A 156 26.11 -22.22 -8.31
CA GLU A 156 26.62 -22.71 -9.61
C GLU A 156 28.05 -22.23 -9.86
#